data_AF-A0A1W6K2M6-F1
#
_entry.id   AF-A0A1W6K2M6-F1
#
_cell.length_a   1.000
_cell.length_b   1.000
_cell.length_c   1.000
_cell.angle_alpha   90.00
_cell.angle_beta   90.00
_cell.angle_gamma   90.00
#
_symmetry.space_group_name_H-M   'P 1'
#
loop_
_entity.id
_entity.type
_entity.pdbx_description
1 polymer ?
#
loop_
_entity_poly.entity_id
_entity_poly.type
_entity_poly.pdbx_seq_one_letter_code
_entity_poly.pdbx_strand_id
1 'polypeptide(L)'
;MDKYYFALLGEAGASGLAKAFYLRFKKESLKEAYEQEVSHWNYFRKFRRSHLELPVYYSLFLFGIFVSLFGFSFTKRVIKRVERGAINFYEKNFDLTDKRISEILAQEREHMKI
;
A
#
# COMPACT_ATOMS: atom_id res chain seq x y z
N MET A 1 6.68 18.00 -8.28
CA MET A 1 6.91 16.54 -8.13
C MET A 1 5.67 15.85 -8.68
N ASP A 2 5.80 14.81 -9.52
CA ASP A 2 4.64 14.12 -10.11
C ASP A 2 3.96 13.24 -9.04
N LYS A 3 3.02 13.83 -8.31
CA LYS A 3 2.33 13.16 -7.18
C LYS A 3 1.60 11.88 -7.61
N TYR A 4 1.08 11.83 -8.83
CA TYR A 4 0.38 10.64 -9.34
C TYR A 4 1.37 9.52 -9.67
N TYR A 5 2.56 9.86 -10.17
CA TYR A 5 3.63 8.88 -10.35
C TYR A 5 4.11 8.29 -9.02
N PHE A 6 4.32 9.12 -7.99
CA PHE A 6 4.75 8.61 -6.68
C PHE A 6 3.66 7.82 -5.96
N ALA A 7 2.39 8.25 -6.04
CA ALA A 7 1.26 7.45 -5.57
C ALA A 7 1.21 6.10 -6.29
N LEU A 8 1.30 6.09 -7.63
CA LEU A 8 1.30 4.88 -8.43
C LEU A 8 2.36 3.86 -7.99
N LEU A 9 3.61 4.31 -7.78
CA LEU A 9 4.67 3.42 -7.32
C LEU A 9 4.53 3.03 -5.85
N GLY A 10 4.03 3.94 -5.01
CA GLY A 10 3.70 3.67 -3.61
C GLY A 10 2.72 2.51 -3.47
N GLU A 11 1.58 2.62 -4.15
CA GLU A 11 0.51 1.61 -4.15
C GLU A 11 0.94 0.29 -4.76
N ALA A 12 1.75 0.31 -5.83
CA ALA A 12 2.34 -0.90 -6.38
C ALA A 12 3.24 -1.61 -5.34
N GLY A 13 4.03 -0.86 -4.59
CA GLY A 13 4.88 -1.39 -3.53
C GLY A 13 4.09 -1.91 -2.33
N ALA A 14 3.10 -1.16 -1.86
CA ALA A 14 2.24 -1.52 -0.75
C ALA A 14 1.39 -2.76 -1.06
N SER A 15 0.84 -2.86 -2.29
CA SER A 15 0.24 -4.09 -2.83
C SER A 15 1.17 -5.30 -2.76
N GLY A 16 2.46 -5.11 -3.08
CA GLY A 16 3.48 -6.15 -2.99
C GLY A 16 3.69 -6.64 -1.54
N LEU A 17 3.84 -5.70 -0.61
CA LEU A 17 3.95 -6.00 0.83
C LEU A 17 2.72 -6.72 1.37
N ALA A 18 1.52 -6.20 1.09
CA ALA A 18 0.26 -6.74 1.56
C ALA A 18 0.06 -8.19 1.09
N LYS A 19 0.37 -8.49 -0.18
CA LYS A 19 0.35 -9.86 -0.70
C LYS A 19 1.31 -10.77 0.06
N ALA A 20 2.53 -10.33 0.30
CA ALA A 20 3.53 -11.13 1.02
C ALA A 20 3.05 -11.48 2.44
N PHE A 21 2.51 -10.49 3.16
CA PHE A 21 1.97 -10.69 4.50
C PHE A 21 0.74 -11.60 4.50
N TYR A 22 -0.19 -11.41 3.56
CA TYR A 22 -1.34 -12.30 3.41
C TYR A 22 -0.89 -13.74 3.11
N LEU A 23 0.05 -13.95 2.18
CA LEU A 23 0.56 -15.29 1.88
C LEU A 23 1.20 -15.96 3.10
N ARG A 24 1.94 -15.21 3.92
CA ARG A 24 2.61 -15.75 5.11
C ARG A 24 1.64 -16.13 6.24
N PHE A 25 0.68 -15.25 6.53
CA PHE A 25 -0.14 -15.35 7.75
C PHE A 25 -1.59 -15.79 7.49
N LYS A 26 -2.06 -15.71 6.24
CA LYS A 26 -3.38 -16.15 5.78
C LYS A 26 -4.56 -15.56 6.59
N LYS A 27 -4.41 -14.34 7.09
CA LYS A 27 -5.47 -13.62 7.82
C LYS A 27 -6.39 -12.88 6.85
N GLU A 28 -7.68 -12.86 7.12
CA GLU A 28 -8.66 -12.18 6.27
C GLU A 28 -8.40 -10.67 6.20
N SER A 29 -8.07 -10.02 7.32
CA SER A 29 -7.74 -8.59 7.33
C SER A 29 -6.54 -8.22 6.44
N LEU A 30 -5.59 -9.13 6.25
CA LEU A 30 -4.46 -8.92 5.34
C LEU A 30 -4.85 -9.14 3.87
N LYS A 31 -5.81 -10.03 3.62
CA LYS A 31 -6.37 -10.25 2.29
C LYS A 31 -7.16 -9.03 1.85
N GLU A 32 -8.03 -8.52 2.71
CA GLU A 32 -8.80 -7.30 2.48
C GLU A 32 -7.88 -6.12 2.20
N ALA A 33 -6.84 -5.93 3.02
CA ALA A 33 -5.84 -4.89 2.77
C ALA A 33 -5.18 -5.06 1.39
N TYR A 34 -4.72 -6.26 1.04
CA TYR A 34 -4.14 -6.52 -0.28
C TYR A 34 -5.09 -6.18 -1.43
N GLU A 35 -6.37 -6.53 -1.32
CA GLU A 35 -7.36 -6.22 -2.35
C GLU A 35 -7.63 -4.71 -2.47
N GLN A 36 -7.61 -3.98 -1.35
CA GLN A 36 -7.74 -2.52 -1.32
C GLN A 36 -6.54 -1.83 -1.96
N GLU A 37 -5.32 -2.22 -1.59
CA GLU A 37 -4.06 -1.73 -2.17
C GLU A 37 -4.01 -1.93 -3.69
N VAL A 38 -4.45 -3.10 -4.18
CA VAL A 38 -4.54 -3.36 -5.62
C VAL A 38 -5.58 -2.45 -6.29
N SER A 39 -6.68 -2.14 -5.60
CA SER A 39 -7.69 -1.20 -6.08
C SER A 39 -7.15 0.23 -6.16
N HIS A 40 -6.36 0.66 -5.16
CA HIS A 40 -5.69 1.96 -5.13
C HIS A 40 -4.65 2.08 -6.25
N TRP A 41 -3.82 1.04 -6.41
CA TRP A 41 -2.85 0.96 -7.50
C TRP A 41 -3.55 1.12 -8.85
N ASN A 42 -4.62 0.35 -9.10
CA ASN A 42 -5.39 0.45 -10.34
C ASN A 42 -6.07 1.82 -10.53
N TYR A 43 -6.44 2.50 -9.45
CA TYR A 43 -6.93 3.88 -9.53
C TYR A 43 -5.84 4.83 -10.06
N PHE A 44 -4.63 4.80 -9.48
CA PHE A 44 -3.55 5.68 -9.93
C PHE A 44 -3.04 5.36 -11.35
N ARG A 45 -3.18 4.11 -11.80
CA ARG A 45 -2.90 3.70 -13.19
C ARG A 45 -3.73 4.44 -14.25
N LYS A 46 -4.86 5.04 -13.85
CA LYS A 46 -5.70 5.85 -14.75
C LYS A 46 -5.08 7.22 -15.04
N PHE A 47 -4.27 7.74 -14.12
CA PHE A 47 -3.65 9.07 -14.22
C PHE A 47 -2.22 9.00 -14.72
N ARG A 48 -1.50 7.91 -14.41
CA ARG A 48 -0.11 7.70 -14.82
C ARG A 48 0.15 6.22 -15.09
N ARG A 49 1.11 5.91 -15.96
CA ARG A 49 1.63 4.54 -16.15
C ARG A 49 3.14 4.55 -16.03
N SER A 50 3.73 3.47 -15.52
CA SER A 50 5.17 3.34 -15.36
C SER A 50 5.62 1.90 -15.51
N HIS A 51 6.71 1.70 -16.25
CA HIS A 51 7.35 0.38 -16.33
C HIS A 51 7.96 -0.08 -14.99
N LEU A 52 8.09 0.83 -14.01
CA LEU A 52 8.62 0.53 -12.68
C LEU A 52 7.57 -0.03 -11.72
N GLU A 53 6.29 -0.03 -12.07
CA GLU A 53 5.23 -0.59 -11.22
C GLU A 53 5.52 -2.04 -10.82
N LEU A 54 5.82 -2.90 -11.81
CA LEU A 54 6.12 -4.32 -11.57
C LEU A 54 7.45 -4.53 -10.82
N PRO A 55 8.57 -3.89 -11.19
CA PRO A 55 9.80 -3.93 -10.39
C PRO A 55 9.59 -3.54 -8.92
N VAL A 56 8.86 -2.46 -8.65
CA VAL A 56 8.58 -2.00 -7.29
C VAL A 56 7.72 -3.01 -6.54
N TYR A 57 6.65 -3.50 -7.18
CA TYR A 57 5.79 -4.55 -6.63
C TYR A 57 6.58 -5.79 -6.21
N TYR A 58 7.39 -6.36 -7.11
CA TYR A 58 8.13 -7.59 -6.82
C TYR A 58 9.24 -7.37 -5.80
N SER A 59 9.91 -6.22 -5.84
CA SER A 59 10.94 -5.87 -4.85
C SER A 59 10.36 -5.81 -3.45
N LEU A 60 9.23 -5.12 -3.29
CA LEU A 60 8.56 -5.00 -1.99
C LEU A 60 7.84 -6.28 -1.57
N PHE A 61 7.37 -7.10 -2.52
CA PHE A 61 6.87 -8.44 -2.23
C PHE A 61 7.97 -9.32 -1.62
N LEU A 62 9.15 -9.40 -2.25
CA LEU A 62 10.27 -10.19 -1.72
C LEU A 62 10.73 -9.66 -0.35
N PHE A 63 10.85 -8.34 -0.21
CA PHE A 63 11.13 -7.72 1.08
C PHE A 63 10.08 -8.08 2.13
N GLY A 64 8.79 -8.06 1.78
CA GLY A 64 7.68 -8.46 2.64
C GLY A 64 7.80 -9.91 3.11
N ILE A 65 8.21 -10.83 2.23
CA ILE A 65 8.47 -12.23 2.62
C ILE A 65 9.56 -12.28 3.69
N PHE A 66 10.68 -11.58 3.50
CA PHE A 66 11.75 -11.53 4.51
C PHE A 66 11.29 -10.91 5.83
N VAL A 67 10.58 -9.78 5.79
CA VAL A 67 9.99 -9.13 6.97
C VAL A 67 9.07 -10.08 7.73
N SER A 68 8.27 -10.86 7.01
CA SER A 68 7.30 -11.77 7.61
C SER A 68 7.93 -12.94 8.39
N LEU A 69 9.21 -13.25 8.13
CA LEU A 69 9.96 -14.26 8.88
C LEU A 69 10.22 -13.85 10.33
N PHE A 70 10.27 -12.54 10.63
CA PHE A 70 10.41 -12.01 11.99
C PHE A 70 9.11 -12.06 12.81
N GLY A 71 8.04 -12.63 12.24
CA GLY A 71 6.77 -12.85 12.91
C GLY A 71 5.80 -11.68 12.83
N PHE A 72 4.54 -11.95 13.18
CA PHE A 72 3.42 -11.05 12.91
C PHE A 72 3.53 -9.72 13.65
N SER A 73 4.06 -9.71 14.89
CA SER A 73 4.26 -8.49 15.67
C SER A 73 5.19 -7.49 15.00
N PHE A 74 6.25 -7.98 14.32
CA PHE A 74 7.16 -7.13 13.56
C PHE A 74 6.50 -6.65 12.27
N THR A 75 5.80 -7.54 11.56
CA THR A 75 4.99 -7.18 10.38
C THR A 75 4.01 -6.04 10.65
N LYS A 76 3.28 -6.06 11.77
CA LYS A 76 2.36 -4.96 12.15
C LYS A 76 3.07 -3.61 12.27
N ARG A 77 4.30 -3.59 12.78
CA ARG A 77 5.08 -2.34 12.89
C ARG A 77 5.45 -1.81 11.51
N VAL A 78 5.82 -2.70 10.58
CA VAL A 78 6.11 -2.34 9.20
C VAL A 78 4.87 -1.80 8.51
N ILE A 79 3.72 -2.48 8.61
CA ILE A 79 2.43 -2.01 8.06
C ILE A 79 2.18 -0.57 8.55
N LYS A 80 2.10 -0.36 9.87
CA LYS A 80 1.87 0.97 10.46
C LYS A 80 2.84 2.05 9.99
N ARG A 81 4.10 1.67 9.71
CA ARG A 81 5.13 2.60 9.24
C ARG A 81 4.92 2.99 7.78
N VAL A 82 4.47 2.07 6.93
CA VAL A 82 4.13 2.31 5.52
C VAL A 82 2.84 3.11 5.44
N GLU A 83 1.77 2.69 6.13
CA GLU A 83 0.48 3.40 6.16
C GLU A 83 0.63 4.87 6.57
N ARG A 84 1.39 5.13 7.64
CA ARG A 84 1.66 6.51 8.08
C ARG A 84 2.39 7.31 7.00
N GLY A 85 3.26 6.67 6.23
CA GLY A 85 3.93 7.28 5.10
C GLY A 85 2.95 7.65 3.99
N ALA A 86 2.05 6.73 3.64
CA ALA A 86 1.01 6.92 2.62
C ALA A 86 0.04 8.04 3.02
N ILE A 87 -0.51 7.99 4.25
CA ILE A 87 -1.40 9.03 4.81
C ILE A 87 -0.76 10.42 4.73
N ASN A 88 0.46 10.56 5.25
CA ASN A 88 1.17 11.83 5.22
C ASN A 88 1.42 12.33 3.79
N PHE A 89 1.69 11.41 2.86
CA PHE A 89 1.88 11.74 1.46
C PHE A 89 0.58 12.23 0.83
N TYR A 90 -0.55 11.56 1.08
CA TYR A 90 -1.85 11.93 0.55
C TYR A 90 -2.33 13.28 1.08
N GLU A 91 -2.29 13.49 2.40
CA GLU A 91 -2.69 14.74 3.04
C GLU A 91 -1.87 15.94 2.55
N LYS A 92 -0.60 15.73 2.20
CA LYS A 92 0.29 16.79 1.71
C LYS A 92 0.11 17.11 0.23
N ASN A 93 -0.25 16.13 -0.61
CA ASN A 93 -0.13 16.26 -2.07
C ASN A 93 -1.48 16.27 -2.81
N PHE A 94 -2.57 15.83 -2.17
CA PHE A 94 -3.88 15.72 -2.81
C PHE A 94 -4.94 16.59 -2.14
N ASP A 95 -5.97 16.93 -2.92
CA ASP A 95 -7.15 17.60 -2.42
C ASP A 95 -8.05 16.56 -1.74
N LEU A 96 -8.28 16.74 -0.44
CA LEU A 96 -9.09 15.81 0.36
C LEU A 96 -10.59 15.96 0.11
N THR A 97 -11.02 16.98 -0.63
CA THR A 97 -12.40 17.07 -1.12
C THR A 97 -12.67 16.13 -2.29
N ASP A 98 -11.63 15.61 -2.95
CA ASP A 98 -11.78 14.52 -3.92
C ASP A 98 -12.26 13.26 -3.17
N LYS A 99 -13.50 12.86 -3.48
CA LYS A 99 -14.17 11.72 -2.86
C LYS A 99 -13.31 10.45 -2.90
N ARG A 100 -12.61 10.21 -4.01
CA ARG A 100 -11.84 8.97 -4.17
C ARG A 100 -10.55 8.99 -3.38
N ILE A 101 -9.88 10.14 -3.31
CA ILE A 101 -8.71 10.31 -2.42
C ILE A 101 -9.13 10.19 -0.95
N SER A 102 -10.27 10.78 -0.57
CA SER A 102 -10.80 10.66 0.79
C SER A 102 -11.15 9.21 1.15
N GLU A 103 -11.70 8.42 0.22
CA GLU A 103 -11.95 6.99 0.40
C GLU A 103 -10.65 6.21 0.60
N ILE A 104 -9.64 6.45 -0.24
CA ILE A 104 -8.32 5.82 -0.11
C ILE A 104 -7.74 6.14 1.27
N LEU A 105 -7.72 7.41 1.67
CA LEU A 105 -7.18 7.84 2.97
C LEU A 105 -7.90 7.18 4.16
N ALA A 106 -9.20 6.97 4.06
CA ALA A 106 -9.95 6.26 5.09
C ALA A 106 -9.54 4.78 5.18
N GLN A 107 -9.33 4.13 4.04
CA GLN A 107 -8.85 2.75 3.97
C GLN A 107 -7.45 2.58 4.58
N GLU A 108 -6.51 3.49 4.29
CA GLU A 108 -5.17 3.48 4.92
C GLU A 108 -5.23 3.61 6.45
N ARG A 109 -6.20 4.39 6.95
CA ARG A 109 -6.42 4.53 8.40
C ARG A 109 -6.97 3.25 9.02
N GLU A 110 -7.76 2.47 8.29
CA GLU A 110 -8.21 1.16 8.74
C GLU A 110 -7.08 0.12 8.69
N HIS A 111 -6.22 0.15 7.67
CA HIS A 111 -5.04 -0.73 7.57
C HIS A 111 -4.11 -0.59 8.79
N MET A 112 -4.01 0.60 9.39
CA MET A 112 -3.25 0.80 10.64
C MET A 112 -3.74 -0.04 11.83
N LYS A 113 -4.96 -0.58 11.79
CA LYS A 113 -5.56 -1.38 12.88
C LYS A 113 -5.19 -2.87 12.81
N ILE A 114 -4.56 -3.32 11.72
CA ILE A 114 -4.07 -4.70 11.55
C ILE A 114 -3.03 -5.07 12.62
#